data_AF-A0A938ZSQ0-F1
#
_entry.id   AF-A0A938ZSQ0-F1
#
_cell.length_a   1.000
_cell.length_b   1.000
_cell.length_c   1.000
_cell.angle_alpha   90.00
_cell.angle_beta   90.00
_cell.angle_gamma   90.00
#
_symmetry.space_group_name_H-M   'P 1'
#
loop_
_entity.id
_entity.type
_entity.pdbx_description
1 polymer ?
#
loop_
_entity_poly.entity_id
_entity_poly.type
_entity_poly.pdbx_seq_one_letter_code
_entity_poly.pdbx_strand_id
1 'polypeptide(L)'
;MSNKGEKETRIYIYIEDVVFVAWNKDRGTVLKRLRGKKSRQKLADEIAARGGECSHQNLKKLEYGESESVSLKVLEAICTALEISVSNFLSTVEVTN
;
A
#
# COMPACT_ATOMS: atom_id res chain seq x y z
N MET A 1 10.63 35.09 20.90
CA MET A 1 11.68 34.37 20.13
C MET A 1 10.97 33.64 19.01
N SER A 2 11.05 34.15 17.77
CA SER A 2 10.39 33.54 16.62
C SER A 2 11.04 32.21 16.29
N ASN A 3 10.25 31.12 16.30
CA ASN A 3 10.66 29.85 15.71
C ASN A 3 11.03 30.11 14.25
N LYS A 4 12.32 30.06 13.93
CA LYS A 4 12.82 30.04 12.56
C LYS A 4 12.15 28.83 11.89
N GLY A 5 11.28 29.10 10.93
CA GLY A 5 10.55 28.06 10.19
C GLY A 5 11.53 27.02 9.67
N GLU A 6 11.36 25.77 10.11
CA GLU A 6 12.02 24.63 9.51
C GLU A 6 11.73 24.66 8.02
N LYS A 7 12.78 24.70 7.19
CA LYS A 7 12.62 24.53 5.75
C LYS A 7 12.18 23.10 5.52
N GLU A 8 10.89 22.92 5.26
CA GLU A 8 10.33 21.65 4.83
C GLU A 8 11.07 21.19 3.56
N THR A 9 11.92 20.18 3.70
CA THR A 9 12.66 19.62 2.58
C THR A 9 11.77 18.60 1.91
N ARG A 10 11.37 18.87 0.67
CA ARG A 10 10.57 17.95 -0.15
C ARG A 10 11.50 17.18 -1.07
N ILE A 11 11.39 15.85 -1.06
CA ILE A 11 12.09 14.96 -1.99
C ILE A 11 11.06 14.37 -2.92
N TYR A 12 11.27 14.54 -4.22
CA TYR A 12 10.48 13.92 -5.28
C TYR A 12 11.30 12.77 -5.85
N ILE A 13 10.69 11.59 -5.98
CA ILE A 13 11.32 10.38 -6.49
C ILE A 13 10.42 9.83 -7.60
N TYR A 14 11.03 9.34 -8.68
CA TYR A 14 10.30 8.63 -9.72
C TYR A 14 9.72 7.33 -9.15
N ILE A 15 8.50 6.98 -9.52
CA ILE A 15 7.85 5.77 -8.98
C ILE A 15 8.63 4.51 -9.39
N GLU A 16 9.29 4.56 -10.55
CA GLU A 16 10.16 3.51 -11.06
C GLU A 16 11.38 3.25 -10.14
N ASP A 17 11.81 4.24 -9.36
CA ASP A 17 12.92 4.11 -8.40
C ASP A 17 12.46 3.60 -7.03
N VAL A 18 11.15 3.47 -6.79
CA VAL A 18 10.60 3.01 -5.52
C VAL A 18 10.58 1.48 -5.48
N VAL A 19 11.45 0.89 -4.64
CA VAL A 19 11.50 -0.58 -4.48
C VAL A 19 10.50 -1.07 -3.42
N PHE A 20 10.39 -0.35 -2.31
CA PHE A 20 9.51 -0.66 -1.18
C PHE A 20 8.76 0.56 -0.69
N VAL A 21 7.52 0.34 -0.25
CA VAL A 21 6.68 1.34 0.40
C VAL A 21 6.58 0.99 1.88
N ALA A 22 6.88 1.97 2.74
CA ALA A 22 6.69 1.85 4.18
C ALA A 22 5.23 1.52 4.50
N TRP A 23 5.04 0.56 5.40
CA TRP A 23 3.73 0.01 5.71
C TRP A 23 3.41 0.17 7.19
N ASN A 24 2.12 0.38 7.48
CA ASN A 24 1.62 0.56 8.82
C ASN A 24 0.16 0.08 8.92
N LYS A 25 -0.39 0.12 10.14
CA LYS A 25 -1.75 -0.32 10.42
C LYS A 25 -2.82 0.50 9.69
N ASP A 26 -2.58 1.78 9.43
CA ASP A 26 -3.52 2.64 8.71
C ASP A 26 -3.62 2.24 7.24
N ARG A 27 -2.49 1.98 6.58
CA ARG A 27 -2.45 1.40 5.24
C ARG A 27 -3.10 0.01 5.20
N GLY A 28 -2.88 -0.82 6.22
CA GLY A 28 -3.56 -2.11 6.36
C GLY A 28 -5.09 -1.96 6.46
N THR A 29 -5.57 -0.97 7.19
CA THR A 29 -6.99 -0.64 7.31
C THR A 29 -7.58 -0.16 5.99
N VAL A 30 -6.85 0.68 5.26
CA VAL A 30 -7.23 1.11 3.90
C VAL A 30 -7.34 -0.08 2.96
N LEU A 31 -6.35 -0.98 2.94
CA LEU A 31 -6.38 -2.19 2.13
C LEU A 31 -7.60 -3.06 2.46
N LYS A 32 -7.87 -3.27 3.76
CA LYS A 32 -9.04 -4.04 4.21
C LYS A 32 -10.36 -3.41 3.74
N ARG A 33 -10.46 -2.08 3.80
CA ARG A 33 -11.63 -1.32 3.33
C ARG A 33 -11.82 -1.46 1.82
N LEU A 34 -10.75 -1.31 1.04
CA LEU A 34 -10.78 -1.40 -0.43
C LEU A 34 -11.11 -2.83 -0.91
N ARG A 35 -10.58 -3.86 -0.24
CA ARG A 35 -10.97 -5.25 -0.49
C ARG A 35 -12.47 -5.48 -0.23
N GLY A 36 -13.02 -4.80 0.78
CA GLY A 36 -14.43 -4.90 1.16
C GLY A 36 -14.82 -6.34 1.51
N LYS A 37 -15.88 -6.84 0.85
CA LYS A 37 -16.43 -8.19 1.07
C LYS A 37 -15.67 -9.29 0.33
N LYS A 38 -14.77 -8.96 -0.61
CA LYS A 38 -13.96 -9.94 -1.34
C LYS A 38 -13.10 -10.71 -0.35
N SER A 39 -13.11 -12.04 -0.33
CA SER A 39 -12.24 -12.78 0.61
C SER A 39 -10.77 -12.56 0.24
N ARG A 40 -9.86 -12.67 1.22
CA ARG A 40 -8.41 -12.59 0.94
C ARG A 40 -7.95 -13.70 0.00
N GLN A 41 -8.56 -14.89 0.09
CA GLN A 41 -8.24 -15.99 -0.84
C GLN A 41 -8.63 -15.59 -2.26
N LYS A 42 -9.86 -15.09 -2.47
CA LYS A 42 -10.31 -14.64 -3.79
C LYS A 42 -9.41 -13.54 -4.36
N LEU A 43 -8.97 -12.59 -3.52
CA LEU A 43 -8.03 -11.56 -3.96
C LEU A 43 -6.66 -12.15 -4.34
N ALA A 44 -6.13 -13.10 -3.56
CA ALA A 44 -4.89 -13.79 -3.88
C ALA A 44 -4.99 -14.57 -5.21
N ASP A 45 -6.12 -15.23 -5.46
CA ASP A 45 -6.37 -15.97 -6.70
C ASP A 45 -6.45 -15.01 -7.90
N GLU A 46 -7.11 -13.85 -7.75
CA GLU A 46 -7.17 -12.81 -8.79
C GLU A 46 -5.80 -12.17 -9.08
N ILE A 47 -4.97 -12.01 -8.05
CA ILE A 47 -3.57 -11.55 -8.20
C ILE A 47 -2.76 -12.58 -8.99
N ALA A 48 -2.85 -13.86 -8.60
CA ALA A 48 -2.13 -14.95 -9.26
C ALA A 48 -2.58 -15.15 -10.72
N ALA A 49 -3.89 -15.02 -11.00
CA ALA A 49 -4.44 -15.12 -12.36
C ALA A 49 -3.90 -14.04 -13.31
N ARG A 50 -3.36 -12.94 -12.78
CA ARG A 50 -2.72 -11.85 -13.54
C ARG A 50 -1.18 -11.94 -13.52
N GLY A 51 -0.62 -13.03 -13.01
CA GLY A 51 0.84 -13.24 -12.90
C GLY A 51 1.50 -12.48 -11.75
N GLY A 52 0.72 -11.92 -10.82
CA GLY A 52 1.23 -11.23 -9.65
C GLY A 52 1.47 -12.17 -8.46
N GLU A 53 2.25 -11.71 -7.48
CA GLU A 53 2.58 -12.46 -6.28
C GLU A 53 1.99 -11.80 -5.03
N CYS A 54 0.97 -12.41 -4.43
CA CYS A 54 0.56 -12.09 -3.06
C CYS A 54 -0.32 -13.20 -2.50
N SER A 55 0.16 -13.93 -1.48
CA SER A 55 -0.62 -15.00 -0.87
C SER A 55 -1.72 -14.47 0.05
N HIS A 56 -2.71 -15.31 0.35
CA HIS A 56 -3.70 -15.04 1.40
C HIS A 56 -3.06 -14.64 2.74
N GLN A 57 -1.96 -15.32 3.12
CA GLN A 57 -1.24 -15.03 4.36
C GLN A 57 -0.54 -13.67 4.31
N ASN A 58 0.03 -13.29 3.16
CA ASN A 58 0.63 -11.96 2.98
C ASN A 58 -0.45 -10.88 3.06
N LEU A 59 -1.59 -11.04 2.39
CA LEU A 59 -2.73 -10.13 2.50
C LEU A 59 -3.22 -9.98 3.95
N LYS A 60 -3.25 -11.08 4.71
CA LYS A 60 -3.59 -11.05 6.13
C LYS A 60 -2.60 -10.16 6.91
N LYS A 61 -1.29 -10.41 6.77
CA LYS A 61 -0.24 -9.61 7.43
C LYS A 61 -0.32 -8.12 7.07
N LEU A 62 -0.50 -7.82 5.79
CA LEU A 62 -0.62 -6.45 5.29
C LEU A 62 -1.85 -5.74 5.87
N GLU A 63 -3.01 -6.39 5.91
CA GLU A 63 -4.23 -5.80 6.47
C GLU A 63 -4.17 -5.58 7.98
N TYR A 64 -3.41 -6.39 8.72
CA TYR A 64 -3.20 -6.21 10.15
C TYR A 64 -2.04 -5.25 10.48
N GLY A 65 -1.28 -4.79 9.48
CA GLY A 65 -0.12 -3.93 9.69
C GLY A 65 1.07 -4.66 10.31
N GLU A 66 1.16 -5.98 10.14
CA GLU A 66 2.23 -6.84 10.67
C GLU A 66 3.50 -6.82 9.78
N SER A 67 3.49 -6.02 8.72
CA SER A 67 4.63 -5.83 7.82
C SER A 67 5.10 -4.38 7.92
N GLU A 68 6.42 -4.18 8.00
CA GLU A 68 7.04 -2.85 8.05
C GLU A 68 7.10 -2.18 6.67
N SER A 69 7.08 -2.99 5.60
CA SER A 69 7.07 -2.51 4.23
C SER A 69 6.44 -3.53 3.28
N VAL A 70 6.11 -3.07 2.08
CA VAL A 70 5.66 -3.91 0.95
C VAL A 70 6.46 -3.53 -0.29
N SER A 71 6.86 -4.49 -1.11
CA SER A 71 7.51 -4.16 -2.38
C SER A 71 6.51 -3.49 -3.32
N LEU A 72 6.99 -2.56 -4.16
CA LEU A 72 6.11 -1.86 -5.10
C LEU A 72 5.41 -2.84 -6.05
N LYS A 73 6.12 -3.87 -6.52
CA LYS A 73 5.55 -4.93 -7.38
C LYS A 73 4.35 -5.65 -6.75
N VAL A 74 4.46 -6.00 -5.46
CA VAL A 74 3.34 -6.65 -4.74
C VAL A 74 2.20 -5.67 -4.57
N LEU A 75 2.48 -4.40 -4.25
CA LEU A 75 1.46 -3.36 -4.12
C LEU A 75 0.74 -3.09 -5.46
N GLU A 76 1.46 -3.04 -6.57
CA GLU A 76 0.91 -2.91 -7.92
C GLU A 76 0.01 -4.09 -8.27
N ALA A 77 0.42 -5.31 -7.95
CA ALA A 77 -0.38 -6.50 -8.18
C ALA A 77 -1.71 -6.47 -7.39
N ILE A 78 -1.64 -6.08 -6.11
CA ILE A 78 -2.81 -5.89 -5.26
C ILE A 78 -3.73 -4.79 -5.83
N CYS A 79 -3.18 -3.62 -6.15
CA CYS A 79 -3.95 -2.48 -6.67
C CYS A 79 -4.63 -2.84 -8.00
N THR A 80 -3.92 -3.54 -8.88
CA THR A 80 -4.45 -4.04 -10.15
C THR A 80 -5.64 -4.97 -9.94
N ALA A 81 -5.54 -5.94 -9.01
CA ALA A 81 -6.64 -6.85 -8.68
C ALA A 81 -7.81 -6.18 -7.93
N LEU A 82 -7.58 -5.00 -7.34
CA LEU A 82 -8.60 -4.14 -6.75
C LEU A 82 -9.14 -3.07 -7.72
N GLU A 83 -8.64 -3.05 -8.98
CA GLU A 83 -9.05 -2.11 -10.01
C GLU A 83 -8.82 -0.64 -9.61
N ILE A 84 -7.72 -0.37 -8.91
CA ILE A 84 -7.27 0.96 -8.52
C ILE A 84 -5.81 1.19 -8.93
N SER A 85 -5.39 2.45 -9.04
CA SER A 85 -3.97 2.79 -9.19
C SER A 85 -3.25 2.77 -7.84
N VAL A 86 -1.92 2.54 -7.88
CA VAL A 86 -1.05 2.69 -6.71
C VAL A 86 -1.12 4.13 -6.17
N SER A 87 -1.16 5.13 -7.04
CA SER A 87 -1.29 6.54 -6.63
C SER A 87 -2.56 6.80 -5.81
N ASN A 88 -3.70 6.22 -6.23
CA ASN A 88 -4.95 6.33 -5.49
C ASN A 88 -4.82 5.66 -4.12
N PHE A 89 -4.24 4.45 -4.06
CA PHE A 89 -3.99 3.76 -2.79
C PHE A 89 -3.10 4.58 -1.84
N LEU A 90 -1.99 5.10 -2.34
CA LEU A 90 -1.02 5.84 -1.52
C LEU A 90 -1.58 7.17 -1.01
N SER A 91 -2.42 7.83 -1.82
CA SER A 91 -3.10 9.08 -1.47
C SER A 91 -4.28 8.89 -0.50
N THR A 92 -4.71 7.64 -0.29
CA THR A 92 -5.87 7.32 0.58
C THR A 92 -5.53 7.41 2.08
N VAL A 93 -4.28 7.69 2.43
CA VAL A 93 -3.85 7.98 3.80
C VAL A 93 -3.62 9.48 3.91
N GLU A 94 -4.56 10.20 4.54
CA GLU A 94 -4.22 11.47 5.16
C GLU A 94 -3.20 11.15 6.26
N VAL A 95 -1.95 11.57 6.06
CA VAL A 95 -0.96 11.57 7.13
C VAL A 95 -1.40 12.69 8.08
N THR A 96 -2.14 12.36 9.12
CA THR A 96 -2.35 13.29 10.24
C THR A 96 -1.02 13.44 10.97
N ASN A 97 -0.47 14.66 10.94
CA ASN A 97 0.60 15.11 11.84
C ASN A 97 0.14 15.09 13.30
#